data_AF-A0A6I6JQ57-F1
#
_entry.id   AF-A0A6I6JQ57-F1
#
_cell.length_a   1.000
_cell.length_b   1.000
_cell.length_c   1.000
_cell.angle_alpha   90.00
_cell.angle_beta   90.00
_cell.angle_gamma   90.00
#
_symmetry.space_group_name_H-M   'P 1'
#
loop_
_entity.id
_entity.type
_entity.pdbx_description
1 polymer ?
#
loop_
_entity_poly.entity_id
_entity_poly.type
_entity_poly.pdbx_seq_one_letter_code
_entity_poly.pdbx_strand_id
1 'polypeptide(L)'
;MEEKALQTQVAELNRKVDLLLEYVNQQRLKTNQLEDLVSDMSIVGKDIYDTAVEELDNRMVNFDLDQVKGLVLRILRNVGNMNNFLEMFESVTDLMKDAGPIFNEVVIDFTKKLNELDQKGYFEFFAETGKIFDNIISHYSPSDVKELADNVVTIMETVRSATQPEMMTALNNGLKIYGSMEMENVPEYSILKVMRELNKPEMKRGLGFFVTFIKNMAAETNKN
;
A
#
# COMPACT_ATOMS: atom_id res chain seq x y z
N MET A 1 59.42 26.41 -28.53
CA MET A 1 57.99 26.77 -28.35
C MET A 1 57.41 26.15 -27.08
N GLU A 2 57.83 24.94 -26.69
CA GLU A 2 57.39 24.27 -25.46
C GLU A 2 57.71 25.02 -24.17
N GLU A 3 58.88 25.66 -24.08
CA GLU A 3 59.31 26.37 -22.86
C GLU A 3 58.44 27.60 -22.54
N LYS A 4 57.95 28.31 -23.58
CA LYS A 4 56.98 29.40 -23.41
C LYS A 4 55.62 28.89 -22.96
N ALA A 5 55.16 27.76 -23.49
CA ALA A 5 53.89 27.15 -23.10
C ALA A 5 53.93 26.65 -21.64
N LEU A 6 55.06 26.07 -21.21
CA LEU A 6 55.31 25.68 -19.82
C LEU A 6 55.32 26.89 -18.87
N GLN A 7 55.97 27.99 -19.24
CA GLN A 7 55.96 29.21 -18.43
C GLN A 7 54.55 29.81 -18.31
N THR A 8 53.75 29.78 -19.38
CA THR A 8 52.36 30.24 -19.32
C THR A 8 51.50 29.35 -18.42
N GLN A 9 51.65 28.02 -18.49
CA GLN A 9 50.94 27.10 -17.60
C GLN A 9 51.33 27.29 -16.13
N VAL A 10 52.62 27.50 -15.83
CA VAL A 10 53.08 27.79 -14.46
C VAL A 10 52.51 29.11 -13.95
N ALA A 11 52.44 30.14 -14.78
CA ALA A 11 51.84 31.42 -14.43
C ALA A 11 50.33 31.30 -14.15
N GLU A 12 49.60 30.53 -14.96
CA GLU A 12 48.19 30.23 -14.69
C GLU A 12 47.99 29.39 -13.42
N LEU A 13 48.88 28.44 -13.16
CA LEU A 13 48.83 27.61 -11.95
C LEU A 13 49.03 28.47 -10.71
N ASN A 14 50.03 29.35 -10.70
CA ASN A 14 50.28 30.27 -9.60
C ASN A 14 49.06 31.15 -9.33
N ARG A 15 48.44 31.69 -10.39
CA ARG A 15 47.23 32.51 -10.23
C ARG A 15 46.04 31.72 -9.67
N LYS A 16 45.91 30.44 -10.03
CA LYS A 16 44.87 29.55 -9.47
C LYS A 16 45.17 29.22 -8.00
N VAL A 17 46.43 29.01 -7.66
CA VAL A 17 46.88 28.77 -6.28
C VAL A 17 46.63 30.00 -5.41
N ASP A 18 46.90 31.20 -5.90
CA ASP A 18 46.61 32.45 -5.19
C ASP A 18 45.11 32.62 -4.93
N LEU A 19 44.26 32.32 -5.92
CA LEU A 19 42.80 32.34 -5.78
C LEU A 19 42.29 31.32 -4.75
N LEU A 20 42.87 30.12 -4.71
CA LEU A 20 42.53 29.11 -3.71
C LEU A 20 43.03 29.49 -2.31
N LEU A 21 44.22 30.08 -2.19
CA LEU A 21 44.76 30.59 -0.92
C LEU A 21 43.90 31.72 -0.36
N GLU A 22 43.42 32.63 -1.20
CA GLU A 22 42.48 33.70 -0.83
C GLU A 22 41.17 33.12 -0.28
N TYR A 23 40.59 32.15 -0.99
CA TYR A 23 39.34 31.50 -0.57
C TYR A 23 39.50 30.71 0.74
N VAL A 24 40.61 29.97 0.89
CA VAL A 24 40.93 29.23 2.12
C VAL A 24 41.18 30.18 3.29
N ASN A 25 41.83 31.32 3.07
CA ASN A 25 42.00 32.34 4.11
C ASN A 25 40.67 32.96 4.55
N GLN A 26 39.78 33.29 3.60
CA GLN A 26 38.45 33.79 3.94
C GLN A 26 37.63 32.77 4.74
N GLN A 27 37.74 31.48 4.40
CA GLN A 27 37.07 30.40 5.13
C GLN A 27 37.63 30.20 6.54
N ARG A 28 38.95 30.34 6.70
CA ARG A 28 39.62 30.30 8.01
C ARG A 28 39.21 31.48 8.90
N LEU A 29 39.11 32.70 8.35
CA LEU A 29 38.67 33.88 9.10
C LEU A 29 37.25 33.73 9.64
N LYS A 30 36.32 33.16 8.86
CA LYS A 30 34.96 32.84 9.33
C LYS A 30 34.95 31.80 10.45
N THR A 31 35.87 30.83 10.41
CA THR A 31 36.00 29.80 11.46
C THR A 31 36.50 30.43 12.76
N ASN A 32 37.46 31.35 12.70
CA ASN A 32 37.97 32.06 13.87
C ASN A 32 36.91 32.98 14.50
N GLN A 33 36.07 33.63 13.70
CA GLN A 33 34.97 34.45 14.22
C GLN A 33 33.90 33.63 14.97
N LEU A 34 33.72 32.35 14.61
CA LEU A 34 32.86 31.44 15.36
C LEU A 34 33.48 31.03 16.70
N GLU A 35 34.79 30.83 16.75
CA GLU A 35 35.50 30.53 18.01
C GLU A 35 35.43 31.70 18.99
N ASP A 36 35.58 32.94 18.51
CA ASP A 36 35.41 34.15 19.33
C ASP A 36 33.96 34.31 19.83
N LEU A 37 32.96 34.06 18.97
CA LEU A 37 31.55 34.11 19.37
C LEU A 37 31.20 33.05 20.44
N VAL A 38 31.80 31.86 20.36
CA VAL A 38 31.69 30.82 21.40
C VAL A 38 32.31 31.27 22.71
N SER A 39 33.47 31.92 22.64
CA SER A 39 34.17 32.47 23.81
C SER A 39 33.32 33.56 24.48
N ASP A 40 32.74 34.48 23.71
CA ASP A 40 31.92 35.57 24.24
C ASP A 40 30.56 35.09 24.78
N MET A 41 29.93 34.08 24.15
CA MET A 41 28.73 33.43 24.68
C MET A 41 28.94 32.75 26.04
N SER A 42 30.17 32.31 26.35
CA SER A 42 30.47 31.67 27.65
C SER A 42 30.31 32.62 28.84
N ILE A 43 30.42 33.93 28.60
CA ILE A 43 30.32 34.98 29.64
C ILE A 43 28.86 35.30 29.95
N VAL A 44 28.00 35.40 28.93
CA VAL A 44 26.55 35.68 29.07
C VAL A 44 25.75 34.41 29.43
N GLY A 45 26.27 33.23 29.10
CA GLY A 45 25.61 31.95 29.34
C GLY A 45 25.39 31.61 30.82
N LYS A 46 26.08 32.29 31.75
CA LYS A 46 26.00 31.99 33.19
C LYS A 46 24.63 32.33 33.80
N ASP A 47 24.03 33.46 33.41
CA ASP A 47 22.71 33.87 33.95
C ASP A 47 21.57 33.03 33.36
N ILE A 48 21.69 32.65 32.07
CA ILE A 48 20.76 31.73 31.40
C ILE A 48 20.90 30.31 31.99
N TYR A 49 22.12 29.91 32.34
CA TYR A 49 22.42 28.65 33.01
C TYR A 49 21.76 28.58 34.40
N ASP A 50 21.94 29.60 35.24
CA ASP A 50 21.36 29.62 36.59
C ASP A 50 19.82 29.53 36.52
N THR A 51 19.21 30.24 35.57
CA THR A 51 17.75 30.19 35.34
C THR A 51 17.27 28.83 34.81
N ALA A 52 17.98 28.24 33.84
CA ALA A 52 17.61 26.96 33.25
C ALA A 52 17.78 25.80 34.25
N VAL A 53 18.84 25.82 35.07
CA VAL A 53 19.05 24.83 36.13
C VAL A 53 17.92 24.91 37.17
N GLU A 54 17.51 26.12 37.58
CA GLU A 54 16.40 26.31 38.53
C GLU A 54 15.04 25.84 37.98
N GLU A 55 14.77 26.03 36.68
CA GLU A 55 13.55 25.53 36.02
C GLU A 55 13.57 24.01 35.73
N LEU A 56 14.75 23.43 35.48
CA LEU A 56 14.92 22.02 35.11
C LEU A 56 15.05 21.09 36.31
N ASP A 57 15.61 21.56 37.43
CA ASP A 57 15.66 20.83 38.71
C ASP A 57 14.22 20.57 39.23
N ASN A 58 13.30 21.50 38.94
CA ASN A 58 11.86 21.33 39.15
C ASN A 58 11.20 20.24 38.29
N ARG A 59 11.88 19.70 37.26
CA ARG A 59 11.35 18.68 36.33
C ARG A 59 12.14 17.37 36.31
N MET A 60 13.11 17.15 37.22
CA MET A 60 13.96 15.95 37.28
C MET A 60 14.64 15.59 35.93
N VAL A 61 15.06 16.60 35.15
CA VAL A 61 15.81 16.35 33.91
C VAL A 61 17.31 16.43 34.22
N ASN A 62 18.02 15.30 34.17
CA ASN A 62 19.48 15.28 34.33
C ASN A 62 20.14 15.95 33.13
N PHE A 63 20.63 17.18 33.34
CA PHE A 63 21.27 17.99 32.31
C PHE A 63 22.80 17.86 32.41
N ASP A 64 23.43 17.23 31.41
CA ASP A 64 24.87 17.12 31.32
C ASP A 64 25.44 18.32 30.53
N LEU A 65 26.17 19.19 31.24
CA LEU A 65 26.78 20.40 30.71
C LEU A 65 27.69 20.13 29.50
N ASP A 66 28.40 19.00 29.50
CA ASP A 66 29.30 18.65 28.40
C ASP A 66 28.52 18.25 27.14
N GLN A 67 27.34 17.66 27.30
CA GLN A 67 26.46 17.32 26.17
C GLN A 67 25.85 18.57 25.53
N VAL A 68 25.46 19.55 26.33
CA VAL A 68 24.90 20.83 25.85
C VAL A 68 25.95 21.62 25.08
N LYS A 69 27.16 21.75 25.64
CA LYS A 69 28.28 22.39 24.95
C LYS A 69 28.63 21.66 23.65
N GLY A 70 28.62 20.32 23.67
CA GLY A 70 28.80 19.51 22.48
C GLY A 70 27.71 19.74 21.42
N LEU A 71 26.46 19.94 21.83
CA LEU A 71 25.34 20.22 20.94
C LEU A 71 25.43 21.63 20.33
N VAL A 72 25.75 22.64 21.14
CA VAL A 72 26.00 24.02 20.67
C VAL A 72 27.15 24.04 19.66
N LEU A 73 28.27 23.37 19.95
CA LEU A 73 29.39 23.25 19.03
C LEU A 73 29.02 22.50 17.75
N ARG A 74 28.17 21.46 17.83
CA ARG A 74 27.66 20.75 16.64
C ARG A 74 26.74 21.63 15.80
N ILE A 75 25.90 22.46 16.41
CA ILE A 75 25.07 23.43 15.70
C ILE A 75 25.96 24.45 15.00
N LEU A 76 26.89 25.07 15.72
CA LEU A 76 27.81 26.08 15.19
C LEU A 76 28.68 25.53 14.05
N ARG A 77 29.19 24.31 14.19
CA ARG A 77 29.95 23.62 13.14
C ARG A 77 29.10 23.27 11.91
N ASN A 78 27.79 23.12 12.08
CA ASN A 78 26.84 22.79 11.00
C ASN A 78 25.99 23.98 10.55
N VAL A 79 26.36 25.23 10.89
CA VAL A 79 25.62 26.43 10.47
C VAL A 79 25.46 26.49 8.94
N GLY A 80 26.46 26.04 8.17
CA GLY A 80 26.33 25.95 6.71
C GLY A 80 25.22 24.99 6.26
N ASN A 81 25.08 23.84 6.92
CA ASN A 81 23.98 22.90 6.63
C ASN A 81 22.63 23.47 7.06
N MET A 82 22.59 24.22 8.16
CA MET A 82 21.39 24.93 8.60
C MET A 82 20.99 26.02 7.60
N ASN A 83 21.95 26.75 7.03
CA ASN A 83 21.67 27.76 6.03
C ASN A 83 21.06 27.14 4.77
N ASN A 84 21.64 26.05 4.27
CA ASN A 84 21.09 25.30 3.14
C ASN A 84 19.67 24.77 3.43
N PHE A 85 19.41 24.34 4.67
CA PHE A 85 18.08 23.92 5.11
C PHE A 85 17.08 25.08 5.11
N LEU A 86 17.48 26.26 5.58
CA LEU A 86 16.65 27.46 5.58
C LEU A 86 16.36 27.95 4.16
N GLU A 87 17.35 27.90 3.26
CA GLU A 87 17.17 28.21 1.83
C GLU A 87 16.20 27.22 1.14
N MET A 88 16.28 25.93 1.50
CA MET A 88 15.33 24.92 1.05
C MET A 88 13.92 25.20 1.60
N PHE A 89 13.82 25.63 2.86
CA PHE A 89 12.55 25.98 3.49
C PHE A 89 11.91 27.22 2.85
N GLU A 90 12.73 28.22 2.52
CA GLU A 90 12.31 29.41 1.76
C GLU A 90 11.78 29.01 0.39
N SER A 91 12.50 28.12 -0.32
CA SER A 91 12.07 27.59 -1.63
C SER A 91 10.75 26.81 -1.56
N VAL A 92 10.53 26.01 -0.52
CA VAL A 92 9.25 25.30 -0.29
C VAL A 92 8.13 26.30 0.03
N THR A 93 8.42 27.32 0.81
CA THR A 93 7.46 28.35 1.19
C THR A 93 7.05 29.20 -0.03
N ASP A 94 8.00 29.53 -0.90
CA ASP A 94 7.75 30.25 -2.14
C ASP A 94 6.99 29.38 -3.15
N LEU A 95 7.34 28.10 -3.28
CA LEU A 95 6.52 27.14 -4.02
C LEU A 95 5.08 27.09 -3.49
N MET A 96 4.86 27.08 -2.17
CA MET A 96 3.51 27.08 -1.59
C MET A 96 2.75 28.39 -1.86
N LYS A 97 3.42 29.54 -1.83
CA LYS A 97 2.83 30.83 -2.18
C LYS A 97 2.45 30.89 -3.66
N ASP A 98 3.36 30.45 -4.53
CA ASP A 98 3.20 30.48 -5.98
C ASP A 98 2.21 29.42 -6.47
N ALA A 99 2.18 28.25 -5.82
CA ALA A 99 1.23 27.18 -6.10
C ALA A 99 -0.12 27.38 -5.40
N GLY A 100 -0.28 28.39 -4.53
CA GLY A 100 -1.53 28.66 -3.81
C GLY A 100 -2.78 28.72 -4.71
N PRO A 101 -2.75 29.40 -5.87
CA PRO A 101 -3.86 29.40 -6.82
C PRO A 101 -4.12 28.04 -7.47
N ILE A 102 -3.07 27.29 -7.81
CA ILE A 102 -3.16 25.95 -8.43
C ILE A 102 -3.70 24.92 -7.42
N PHE A 103 -3.30 25.03 -6.16
CA PHE A 103 -3.79 24.18 -5.07
C PHE A 103 -5.30 24.27 -4.91
N ASN A 104 -5.88 25.47 -5.04
CA ASN A 104 -7.32 25.64 -4.95
C ASN A 104 -8.05 24.88 -6.07
N GLU A 105 -7.56 24.95 -7.31
CA GLU A 105 -8.17 24.25 -8.44
C GLU A 105 -8.03 22.73 -8.29
N VAL A 106 -6.84 22.24 -7.92
CA VAL A 106 -6.59 20.81 -7.67
C VAL A 106 -7.45 20.28 -6.53
N VAL A 107 -7.61 21.02 -5.44
CA VAL A 107 -8.47 20.62 -4.31
C VAL A 107 -9.93 20.58 -4.72
N ILE A 108 -10.40 21.54 -5.51
CA ILE A 108 -11.78 21.56 -6.02
C ILE A 108 -12.01 20.38 -6.95
N ASP A 109 -11.10 20.09 -7.88
CA ASP A 109 -11.24 18.97 -8.82
C ASP A 109 -11.13 17.62 -8.13
N PHE A 110 -10.24 17.50 -7.15
CA PHE A 110 -10.15 16.34 -6.29
C PHE A 110 -11.44 16.13 -5.50
N THR A 111 -12.00 17.18 -4.90
CA THR A 111 -13.27 17.13 -4.17
C THR A 111 -14.43 16.75 -5.08
N LYS A 112 -14.50 17.31 -6.29
CA LYS A 112 -15.50 16.92 -7.30
C LYS A 112 -15.38 15.45 -7.68
N LYS A 113 -14.15 14.95 -7.89
CA LYS A 113 -13.92 13.52 -8.18
C LYS A 113 -14.34 12.63 -7.02
N LEU A 114 -13.98 12.99 -5.78
CA LEU A 114 -14.42 12.24 -4.60
C LEU A 114 -15.94 12.24 -4.47
N ASN A 115 -16.59 13.37 -4.71
CA ASN A 115 -18.05 13.47 -4.70
C ASN A 115 -18.69 12.65 -5.84
N GLU A 116 -18.07 12.60 -7.03
CA GLU A 116 -18.53 11.75 -8.13
C GLU A 116 -18.41 10.27 -7.80
N LEU A 117 -17.32 9.86 -7.12
CA LEU A 117 -17.14 8.50 -6.63
C LEU A 117 -18.17 8.15 -5.56
N ASP A 118 -18.46 9.07 -4.66
CA ASP A 118 -19.50 8.91 -3.63
C ASP A 118 -20.90 8.78 -4.26
N GLN A 119 -21.26 9.68 -5.18
CA GLN A 119 -22.56 9.64 -5.87
C GLN A 119 -22.75 8.36 -6.71
N LYS A 120 -21.66 7.83 -7.26
CA LYS A 120 -21.67 6.53 -7.98
C LYS A 120 -21.70 5.33 -7.03
N GLY A 121 -21.67 5.54 -5.71
CA GLY A 121 -21.74 4.50 -4.69
C GLY A 121 -20.44 3.73 -4.50
N TYR A 122 -19.28 4.24 -4.96
CA TYR A 122 -18.01 3.52 -4.80
C TYR A 122 -17.65 3.34 -3.33
N PHE A 123 -17.86 4.35 -2.48
CA PHE A 123 -17.55 4.23 -1.05
C PHE A 123 -18.44 3.20 -0.35
N GLU A 124 -19.73 3.18 -0.68
CA GLU A 124 -20.67 2.17 -0.17
C GLU A 124 -20.27 0.77 -0.65
N PHE A 125 -19.97 0.60 -1.94
CA PHE A 125 -19.48 -0.66 -2.49
C PHE A 125 -18.20 -1.16 -1.80
N PHE A 126 -17.22 -0.28 -1.58
CA PHE A 126 -16.00 -0.65 -0.86
C PHE A 126 -16.26 -0.98 0.61
N ALA A 127 -17.16 -0.25 1.27
CA ALA A 127 -17.54 -0.53 2.64
C ALA A 127 -18.22 -1.90 2.77
N GLU A 128 -19.19 -2.20 1.90
CA GLU A 128 -19.87 -3.50 1.87
C GLU A 128 -18.92 -4.64 1.47
N THR A 129 -18.03 -4.41 0.50
CA THR A 129 -17.00 -5.37 0.12
C THR A 129 -16.04 -5.64 1.29
N GLY A 130 -15.69 -4.61 2.06
CA GLY A 130 -14.91 -4.74 3.29
C GLY A 130 -15.59 -5.66 4.31
N LYS A 131 -16.91 -5.56 4.50
CA LYS A 131 -17.67 -6.48 5.37
C LYS A 131 -17.65 -7.91 4.86
N ILE A 132 -17.68 -8.12 3.54
CA ILE A 132 -17.52 -9.45 2.95
C ILE A 132 -16.15 -10.03 3.32
N PHE A 133 -15.08 -9.26 3.15
CA PHE A 133 -13.73 -9.68 3.55
C PHE A 133 -13.61 -9.95 5.05
N ASP A 134 -14.20 -9.11 5.90
CA ASP A 134 -14.19 -9.29 7.35
C ASP A 134 -14.93 -10.58 7.77
N ASN A 135 -16.09 -10.85 7.16
CA ASN A 135 -16.81 -12.11 7.37
C ASN A 135 -15.99 -13.33 6.89
N ILE A 136 -15.26 -13.19 5.78
CA ILE A 136 -14.38 -14.26 5.29
C ILE A 136 -13.23 -14.49 6.28
N ILE A 137 -12.49 -13.44 6.66
CA ILE A 137 -11.31 -13.55 7.54
C ILE A 137 -11.69 -14.02 8.96
N SER A 138 -12.88 -13.67 9.45
CA SER A 138 -13.37 -14.10 10.77
C SER A 138 -13.81 -15.56 10.81
N HIS A 139 -14.28 -16.12 9.69
CA HIS A 139 -14.79 -17.50 9.64
C HIS A 139 -13.81 -18.50 9.00
N TYR A 140 -12.89 -18.02 8.17
CA TYR A 140 -11.94 -18.84 7.44
C TYR A 140 -10.52 -18.55 7.94
N SER A 141 -9.75 -19.62 8.14
CA SER A 141 -8.35 -19.50 8.48
C SER A 141 -7.52 -18.98 7.29
N PRO A 142 -6.32 -18.43 7.51
CA PRO A 142 -5.43 -18.02 6.42
C PRO A 142 -5.11 -19.14 5.41
N SER A 143 -5.10 -20.41 5.85
CA SER A 143 -4.95 -21.56 4.96
C SER A 143 -6.16 -21.75 4.05
N ASP A 144 -7.38 -21.57 4.58
CA ASP A 144 -8.61 -21.73 3.80
C ASP A 144 -8.71 -20.64 2.71
N VAL A 145 -8.33 -19.41 3.04
CA VAL A 145 -8.28 -18.30 2.06
C VAL A 145 -7.25 -18.59 0.97
N LYS A 146 -6.12 -19.22 1.31
CA LYS A 146 -5.11 -19.61 0.34
C LYS A 146 -5.61 -20.71 -0.59
N GLU A 147 -6.25 -21.75 -0.06
CA GLU A 147 -6.87 -22.81 -0.88
C GLU A 147 -7.96 -22.25 -1.80
N LEU A 148 -8.77 -21.29 -1.32
CA LEU A 148 -9.75 -20.58 -2.13
C LEU A 148 -9.09 -19.78 -3.26
N ALA A 149 -8.01 -19.06 -2.97
CA ALA A 149 -7.27 -18.30 -3.97
C ALA A 149 -6.64 -19.20 -5.03
N ASP A 150 -6.05 -20.32 -4.62
CA ASP A 150 -5.42 -21.30 -5.50
C ASP A 150 -6.46 -21.98 -6.42
N ASN A 151 -7.70 -22.17 -5.94
CA ASN A 151 -8.79 -22.81 -6.69
C ASN A 151 -9.80 -21.83 -7.30
N VAL A 152 -9.56 -20.51 -7.23
CA VAL A 152 -10.54 -19.49 -7.65
C VAL A 152 -10.93 -19.64 -9.12
N VAL A 153 -9.98 -20.02 -9.99
CA VAL A 153 -10.23 -20.24 -11.42
C VAL A 153 -11.18 -21.42 -11.62
N THR A 154 -10.91 -22.56 -10.97
CA THR A 154 -11.75 -23.76 -11.05
C THR A 154 -13.15 -23.52 -10.50
N ILE A 155 -13.28 -22.78 -9.39
CA ILE A 155 -14.58 -22.38 -8.84
C ILE A 155 -15.33 -21.51 -9.86
N MET A 156 -14.67 -20.50 -10.44
CA MET A 156 -15.29 -19.61 -11.43
C MET A 156 -15.69 -20.34 -12.71
N GLU A 157 -14.88 -21.30 -13.18
CA GLU A 157 -15.22 -22.16 -14.32
C GLU A 157 -16.39 -23.09 -14.00
N THR A 158 -16.46 -23.61 -12.78
CA THR A 158 -17.58 -24.44 -12.31
C THR A 158 -18.86 -23.63 -12.24
N VAL A 159 -18.82 -22.42 -11.66
CA VAL A 159 -19.95 -21.50 -11.63
C VAL A 159 -20.39 -21.15 -13.05
N ARG A 160 -19.44 -20.80 -13.93
CA ARG A 160 -19.73 -20.53 -15.34
C ARG A 160 -20.42 -21.72 -16.02
N SER A 161 -19.89 -22.93 -15.82
CA SER A 161 -20.44 -24.18 -16.36
C SER A 161 -21.85 -24.46 -15.82
N ALA A 162 -22.06 -24.25 -14.51
CA ALA A 162 -23.36 -24.41 -13.87
C ALA A 162 -24.39 -23.38 -14.37
N THR A 163 -23.95 -22.17 -14.71
CA THR A 163 -24.80 -21.12 -15.27
C THR A 163 -25.05 -21.23 -16.78
N GLN A 164 -24.54 -22.27 -17.45
CA GLN A 164 -24.85 -22.50 -18.87
C GLN A 164 -26.36 -22.73 -19.07
N PRO A 165 -26.94 -22.27 -20.20
CA PRO A 165 -28.39 -22.35 -20.44
C PRO A 165 -28.98 -23.74 -20.27
N GLU A 166 -28.28 -24.78 -20.73
CA GLU A 166 -28.70 -26.17 -20.66
C GLU A 166 -28.77 -26.66 -19.20
N MET A 167 -27.75 -26.33 -18.40
CA MET A 167 -27.69 -26.71 -16.98
C MET A 167 -28.71 -25.95 -16.14
N MET A 168 -28.86 -24.63 -16.36
CA MET A 168 -29.88 -23.82 -15.70
C MET A 168 -31.30 -24.32 -16.02
N THR A 169 -31.54 -24.73 -17.27
CA THR A 169 -32.83 -25.31 -17.68
C THR A 169 -33.07 -26.65 -16.98
N ALA A 170 -32.07 -27.53 -16.91
CA ALA A 170 -32.15 -28.79 -16.18
C ALA A 170 -32.42 -28.58 -14.68
N LEU A 171 -31.71 -27.65 -14.03
CA LEU A 171 -31.90 -27.29 -12.63
C LEU A 171 -33.31 -26.75 -12.37
N ASN A 172 -33.77 -25.79 -13.17
CA ASN A 172 -35.12 -25.22 -13.05
C ASN A 172 -36.22 -26.28 -13.24
N ASN A 173 -36.05 -27.18 -14.23
CA ASN A 173 -36.98 -28.28 -14.44
C ASN A 173 -36.98 -29.26 -13.26
N GLY A 174 -35.80 -29.59 -12.71
CA GLY A 174 -35.67 -30.44 -11.53
C GLY A 174 -36.34 -29.84 -10.29
N LEU A 175 -36.11 -28.55 -10.02
CA LEU A 175 -36.76 -27.83 -8.92
C LEU A 175 -38.29 -27.78 -9.08
N LYS A 176 -38.79 -27.56 -10.30
CA LYS A 176 -40.23 -27.58 -10.59
C LYS A 176 -40.84 -28.97 -10.37
N ILE A 177 -40.17 -30.02 -10.83
CA ILE A 177 -40.61 -31.41 -10.62
C ILE A 177 -40.63 -31.71 -9.12
N TYR A 178 -39.54 -31.40 -8.41
CA TYR A 178 -39.42 -31.62 -6.96
C TYR A 178 -40.53 -30.90 -6.17
N GLY A 179 -40.79 -29.63 -6.47
CA GLY A 179 -41.86 -28.86 -5.83
C GLY A 179 -43.27 -29.35 -6.17
N SER A 180 -43.44 -30.09 -7.27
CA SER A 180 -44.72 -30.67 -7.68
C SER A 180 -44.95 -32.10 -7.19
N MET A 181 -43.95 -32.74 -6.58
CA MET A 181 -44.11 -34.09 -6.02
C MET A 181 -44.82 -34.02 -4.67
N GLU A 182 -45.92 -34.76 -4.51
CA GLU A 182 -46.57 -34.96 -3.22
C GLU A 182 -45.72 -35.91 -2.35
N MET A 183 -44.82 -35.33 -1.55
CA MET A 183 -43.87 -36.07 -0.72
C MET A 183 -44.52 -36.83 0.45
N GLU A 184 -45.75 -36.48 0.82
CA GLU A 184 -46.47 -37.10 1.94
C GLU A 184 -47.20 -38.39 1.55
N ASN A 185 -47.57 -38.57 0.28
CA ASN A 185 -48.38 -39.71 -0.19
C ASN A 185 -47.69 -40.47 -1.34
N VAL A 186 -46.44 -40.89 -1.11
CA VAL A 186 -45.72 -41.73 -2.08
C VAL A 186 -46.35 -43.13 -2.11
N PRO A 187 -46.85 -43.61 -3.27
CA PRO A 187 -47.53 -44.90 -3.34
C PRO A 187 -46.58 -46.07 -3.08
N GLU A 188 -47.02 -47.06 -2.31
CA GLU A 188 -46.25 -48.28 -2.04
C GLU A 188 -46.21 -49.21 -3.27
N TYR A 189 -45.01 -49.65 -3.64
CA TYR A 189 -44.79 -50.58 -4.76
C TYR A 189 -44.48 -51.99 -4.26
N SER A 190 -45.30 -52.97 -4.67
CA SER A 190 -44.97 -54.39 -4.51
C SER A 190 -43.97 -54.85 -5.58
N ILE A 191 -43.19 -55.91 -5.31
CA ILE A 191 -42.15 -56.44 -6.23
C ILE A 191 -42.69 -56.66 -7.66
N LEU A 192 -43.91 -57.21 -7.81
CA LEU A 192 -44.52 -57.40 -9.12
C LEU A 192 -44.86 -56.07 -9.83
N LYS A 193 -45.33 -55.07 -9.07
CA LYS A 193 -45.62 -53.73 -9.60
C LYS A 193 -44.34 -53.06 -10.08
N VAL A 194 -43.24 -53.17 -9.31
CA VAL A 194 -41.91 -52.67 -9.73
C VAL A 194 -41.49 -53.32 -11.05
N MET A 195 -41.56 -54.65 -11.17
CA MET A 195 -41.17 -55.34 -12.40
C MET A 195 -42.01 -54.92 -13.62
N ARG A 196 -43.32 -54.67 -13.41
CA ARG A 196 -44.20 -54.14 -14.44
C ARG A 196 -43.86 -52.69 -14.81
N GLU A 197 -43.53 -51.87 -13.82
CA GLU A 197 -43.15 -50.47 -14.00
C GLU A 197 -41.82 -50.33 -14.75
N LEU A 198 -40.83 -51.16 -14.43
CA LEU A 198 -39.55 -51.25 -15.13
C LEU A 198 -39.71 -51.63 -16.62
N ASN A 199 -40.79 -52.33 -16.96
CA ASN A 199 -41.05 -52.72 -18.35
C ASN A 199 -41.65 -51.56 -19.18
N LYS A 200 -42.16 -50.49 -18.55
CA LYS A 200 -42.75 -49.36 -19.27
C LYS A 200 -41.71 -48.65 -20.17
N PRO A 201 -42.12 -48.09 -21.33
CA PRO A 201 -41.22 -47.43 -22.27
C PRO A 201 -40.41 -46.29 -21.64
N GLU A 202 -41.02 -45.49 -20.76
CA GLU A 202 -40.38 -44.37 -20.07
C GLU A 202 -39.25 -44.84 -19.16
N MET A 203 -39.51 -45.87 -18.33
CA MET A 203 -38.53 -46.43 -17.41
C MET A 203 -37.37 -47.10 -18.15
N LYS A 204 -37.65 -47.83 -19.24
CA LYS A 204 -36.59 -48.38 -20.12
C LYS A 204 -35.72 -47.29 -20.73
N ARG A 205 -36.31 -46.17 -21.17
CA ARG A 205 -35.55 -45.02 -21.68
C ARG A 205 -34.70 -44.38 -20.58
N GLY A 206 -35.24 -44.23 -19.36
CA GLY A 206 -34.51 -43.74 -18.21
C GLY A 206 -33.32 -44.63 -17.83
N LEU A 207 -33.53 -45.95 -17.77
CA LEU A 207 -32.46 -46.92 -17.54
C LEU A 207 -31.41 -46.89 -18.66
N GLY A 208 -31.83 -46.75 -19.92
CA GLY A 208 -30.90 -46.60 -21.05
C GLY A 208 -30.05 -45.34 -20.96
N PHE A 209 -30.64 -44.20 -20.56
CA PHE A 209 -29.91 -42.98 -20.28
C PHE A 209 -28.89 -43.19 -19.15
N PHE A 210 -29.31 -43.77 -18.03
CA PHE A 210 -28.45 -44.05 -16.88
C PHE A 210 -27.25 -44.93 -17.25
N VAL A 211 -27.49 -46.02 -17.99
CA VAL A 211 -26.43 -46.90 -18.49
C VAL A 211 -25.47 -46.16 -19.42
N THR A 212 -25.98 -45.31 -20.29
CA THR A 212 -25.15 -44.50 -21.21
C THR A 212 -24.31 -43.48 -20.45
N PHE A 213 -24.91 -42.83 -19.45
CA PHE A 213 -24.23 -41.88 -18.58
C PHE A 213 -23.06 -42.52 -17.83
N ILE A 214 -23.28 -43.68 -17.18
CA ILE A 214 -22.21 -44.44 -16.49
C ILE A 214 -21.10 -44.83 -17.46
N LYS A 215 -21.44 -45.29 -18.67
CA LYS A 215 -20.43 -45.65 -19.68
C LYS A 215 -19.56 -44.46 -20.08
N ASN A 216 -20.17 -43.29 -20.27
CA ASN A 216 -19.44 -42.08 -20.63
C ASN A 216 -18.54 -41.61 -19.47
N MET A 217 -19.06 -41.61 -18.24
CA MET A 217 -18.25 -41.28 -17.06
C MET A 217 -17.02 -42.18 -16.95
N ALA A 218 -17.20 -43.50 -17.05
CA ALA A 218 -16.11 -44.46 -16.99
C ALA A 218 -15.10 -44.28 -18.13
N ALA A 219 -15.55 -43.91 -19.32
CA ALA A 219 -14.66 -43.62 -20.46
C ALA A 219 -13.84 -42.33 -20.25
N GLU A 220 -14.38 -41.36 -19.53
CA GLU A 220 -13.71 -40.08 -19.24
C GLU A 220 -12.73 -40.20 -18.07
N THR A 221 -13.05 -41.00 -17.03
CA THR A 221 -12.11 -41.32 -15.94
C THR A 221 -10.92 -42.16 -16.39
N ASN A 222 -11.08 -42.99 -17.42
CA ASN A 222 -9.99 -43.81 -17.98
C ASN A 222 -9.11 -43.05 -19.00
N LYS A 223 -9.41 -41.79 -19.32
CA LYS A 223 -8.63 -40.94 -20.24
C LYS A 223 -7.64 -40.01 -19.53
N ASN A 224 -7.80 -39.84 -18.22
CA ASN A 224 -6.89 -39.11 -17.33
C ASN A 224 -6.03 -40.10 -16.53
#